data_AF-A0A2T3ASB2-F1
#
_entry.id   AF-A0A2T3ASB2-F1
#
_cell.length_a   1.000
_cell.length_b   1.000
_cell.length_c   1.000
_cell.angle_alpha   90.00
_cell.angle_beta   90.00
_cell.angle_gamma   90.00
#
_symmetry.space_group_name_H-M   'P 1'
#
loop_
_entity.id
_entity.type
_entity.pdbx_description
1 polymer ?
#
loop_
_entity_poly.entity_id
_entity_poly.type
_entity_poly.pdbx_seq_one_letter_code
_entity_poly.pdbx_strand_id
1 'polypeptide(L)'
;MASAAPHFSPACPIPPDLDAQTRVKQLKDALKEDCWQFQKANILKLIELYESGELKPPSFRDTIWLCDGKVLDKEPGLGDTPKNAILWAEGLGMQMMQQNHPR
;
A
#
# COMPACT_ATOMS: atom_id res chain seq x y z
N MET A 1 -15.01 -1.82 44.39
CA MET A 1 -15.06 -1.12 43.09
C MET A 1 -14.62 -2.10 42.02
N ALA A 2 -15.46 -2.39 41.02
CA ALA A 2 -15.09 -3.29 39.93
C ALA A 2 -14.10 -2.57 39.01
N SER A 3 -12.89 -3.12 38.85
CA SER A 3 -11.94 -2.66 37.85
C SER A 3 -12.54 -2.98 36.47
N ALA A 4 -12.79 -1.95 35.66
CA ALA A 4 -13.20 -2.15 34.28
C ALA A 4 -12.08 -2.89 33.54
N ALA A 5 -12.38 -4.06 32.97
CA ALA A 5 -11.43 -4.79 32.14
C ALA A 5 -10.95 -3.88 30.99
N PRO A 6 -9.65 -3.88 30.65
CA PRO A 6 -9.15 -3.09 29.55
C PRO A 6 -9.89 -3.47 28.26
N HIS A 7 -10.50 -2.48 27.61
CA HIS A 7 -11.16 -2.66 26.33
C HIS A 7 -10.07 -2.77 25.27
N PHE A 8 -9.81 -3.99 24.80
CA PHE A 8 -8.87 -4.23 23.72
C PHE A 8 -9.45 -3.67 22.42
N SER A 9 -8.88 -2.57 21.92
CA SER A 9 -9.13 -2.07 20.58
C SER A 9 -7.96 -2.52 19.71
N PRO A 10 -8.18 -3.23 18.58
CA PRO A 10 -7.08 -3.64 17.72
C PRO A 10 -6.33 -2.40 17.22
N ALA A 11 -4.99 -2.46 17.27
CA ALA A 11 -4.12 -1.36 16.83
C ALA A 11 -4.27 -1.01 15.33
N CYS A 12 -5.03 -1.81 14.58
CA CYS A 12 -5.53 -1.46 13.25
C CYS A 12 -7.05 -1.70 13.21
N PRO A 13 -7.86 -0.64 13.27
CA PRO A 13 -9.31 -0.76 13.30
C PRO A 13 -9.92 -1.18 11.95
N ILE A 14 -9.12 -1.22 10.89
CA ILE A 14 -9.55 -1.57 9.52
C ILE A 14 -8.78 -2.82 9.09
N PRO A 15 -9.47 -3.92 8.70
CA PRO A 15 -8.79 -5.10 8.19
C PRO A 15 -8.15 -4.77 6.84
N PRO A 16 -6.88 -5.14 6.62
CA PRO A 16 -6.23 -4.91 5.35
C PRO A 16 -6.85 -5.83 4.28
N ASP A 17 -6.87 -5.38 3.02
CA ASP A 17 -7.56 -6.12 1.96
C ASP A 17 -6.73 -7.31 1.49
N LEU A 18 -7.23 -8.50 1.81
CA LEU A 18 -6.60 -9.77 1.46
C LEU A 18 -6.96 -10.25 0.05
N ASP A 19 -7.72 -9.46 -0.71
CA ASP A 19 -8.17 -9.78 -2.07
C ASP A 19 -7.63 -8.76 -3.10
N ALA A 20 -7.10 -9.29 -4.20
CA ALA A 20 -6.51 -8.50 -5.26
C ALA A 20 -7.54 -7.60 -5.97
N GLN A 21 -8.79 -8.06 -6.16
CA GLN A 21 -9.80 -7.26 -6.84
C GLN A 21 -10.22 -6.04 -6.01
N THR A 22 -10.33 -6.23 -4.70
CA THR A 22 -10.64 -5.16 -3.74
C THR A 22 -9.52 -4.14 -3.72
N ARG A 23 -8.26 -4.58 -3.71
CA ARG A 23 -7.10 -3.68 -3.80
C ARG A 23 -7.08 -2.90 -5.11
N VAL A 24 -7.34 -3.55 -6.25
CA VAL A 24 -7.46 -2.88 -7.56
C VAL A 24 -8.54 -1.78 -7.53
N LYS A 25 -9.70 -2.05 -6.92
CA LYS A 25 -10.75 -1.04 -6.78
C LYS A 25 -10.27 0.17 -5.98
N GLN A 26 -9.60 -0.03 -4.86
CA GLN A 26 -9.05 1.07 -4.06
C GLN A 26 -8.01 1.89 -4.81
N LEU A 27 -7.11 1.22 -5.53
CA LEU A 27 -6.10 1.90 -6.36
C LEU A 27 -6.77 2.73 -7.46
N LYS A 28 -7.83 2.22 -8.09
CA LYS A 28 -8.64 2.98 -9.06
C LYS A 28 -9.38 4.15 -8.43
N ASP A 29 -9.85 4.02 -7.20
CA ASP A 29 -10.47 5.12 -6.46
C ASP A 29 -9.45 6.18 -6.06
N ALA A 30 -8.25 5.79 -5.63
CA ALA A 30 -7.15 6.72 -5.33
C ALA A 30 -6.77 7.58 -6.55
N LEU A 31 -6.78 7.00 -7.76
CA LEU A 31 -6.54 7.76 -9.00
C LEU A 31 -7.57 8.87 -9.28
N LYS A 32 -8.72 8.88 -8.60
CA LYS A 32 -9.73 9.95 -8.72
C LYS A 32 -9.47 11.12 -7.77
N GLU A 33 -8.61 10.95 -6.78
CA GLU A 33 -8.31 11.99 -5.80
C GLU A 33 -7.03 12.75 -6.22
N ASP A 34 -7.06 14.08 -6.11
CA ASP A 34 -5.93 14.93 -6.51
C ASP A 34 -4.69 14.68 -5.66
N CYS A 35 -4.88 14.35 -4.38
CA CYS A 35 -3.80 14.08 -3.43
C CYS A 35 -2.95 12.87 -3.84
N TRP A 36 -3.44 11.96 -4.68
CA TRP A 36 -2.70 10.77 -5.14
C TRP A 36 -2.08 10.92 -6.53
N GLN A 37 -2.30 12.04 -7.24
CA GLN A 37 -1.81 12.18 -8.62
C GLN A 37 -0.28 12.11 -8.74
N PHE A 38 0.45 12.49 -7.70
CA PHE A 38 1.91 12.37 -7.66
C PHE A 38 2.39 10.91 -7.65
N GLN A 39 1.55 9.96 -7.22
CA GLN A 39 1.81 8.50 -7.20
C GLN A 39 1.23 7.77 -8.42
N LYS A 40 0.62 8.48 -9.38
CA LYS A 40 -0.14 7.90 -10.49
C LYS A 40 0.60 6.80 -11.24
N ALA A 41 1.89 6.98 -11.52
CA ALA A 41 2.70 5.98 -12.23
C ALA A 41 2.81 4.66 -11.44
N ASN A 42 3.05 4.74 -10.13
CA ASN A 42 3.14 3.57 -9.24
C ASN A 42 1.77 2.88 -9.10
N ILE A 43 0.71 3.66 -8.91
CA ILE A 43 -0.65 3.14 -8.76
C ILE A 43 -1.11 2.40 -10.03
N LEU A 44 -0.86 2.97 -11.21
CA LEU A 44 -1.17 2.33 -12.49
C LEU A 44 -0.40 1.01 -12.65
N LYS A 45 0.89 1.00 -12.31
CA LYS A 45 1.69 -0.23 -12.40
C LYS A 45 1.18 -1.32 -11.46
N LEU A 46 0.77 -0.98 -10.23
CA LEU A 46 0.19 -1.94 -9.30
C LEU A 46 -1.13 -2.53 -9.81
N ILE A 47 -2.01 -1.71 -10.41
CA ILE A 47 -3.25 -2.19 -11.01
C ILE A 47 -2.95 -3.23 -12.09
N GLU A 48 -2.04 -2.92 -13.02
CA GLU A 48 -1.61 -3.84 -14.09
C GLU A 48 -1.12 -5.18 -13.53
N LEU A 49 -0.28 -5.13 -12.49
CA LEU A 49 0.31 -6.31 -11.89
C LEU A 49 -0.70 -7.17 -11.12
N TYR A 50 -1.69 -6.57 -10.45
CA TYR A 50 -2.78 -7.32 -9.82
C TYR A 50 -3.76 -7.89 -10.85
N GLU A 51 -4.11 -7.14 -11.90
CA GLU A 51 -5.04 -7.59 -12.95
C GLU A 51 -4.44 -8.72 -13.82
N SER A 52 -3.13 -8.70 -14.06
CA SER A 52 -2.41 -9.78 -14.76
C SER A 52 -2.19 -11.03 -13.90
N GLY A 53 -2.34 -10.92 -12.58
CA GLY A 53 -2.04 -11.99 -11.63
C GLY A 53 -0.54 -12.20 -11.36
N GLU A 54 0.32 -11.31 -11.86
CA GLU A 54 1.74 -11.29 -11.50
C GLU A 54 1.94 -11.03 -10.00
N LEU A 55 1.04 -10.25 -9.39
CA LEU A 55 0.97 -10.09 -7.94
C LEU A 55 -0.09 -10.98 -7.32
N LYS A 56 0.35 -11.76 -6.33
CA LYS A 56 -0.54 -12.39 -5.36
C LYS A 56 -1.14 -11.33 -4.44
N PRO A 57 -2.23 -11.64 -3.73
CA PRO A 57 -2.76 -10.74 -2.73
C PRO A 57 -1.69 -10.28 -1.72
N PRO A 58 -1.79 -9.04 -1.21
CA PRO A 58 -0.79 -8.48 -0.31
C PRO A 58 -0.55 -9.39 0.91
N SER A 59 0.71 -9.58 1.27
CA SER A 59 1.11 -10.41 2.41
C SER A 59 1.94 -9.61 3.41
N PHE A 60 2.12 -10.14 4.63
CA PHE A 60 3.07 -9.58 5.60
C PHE A 60 4.53 -9.97 5.31
N ARG A 61 4.76 -10.93 4.42
CA ARG A 61 6.10 -11.47 4.13
C ARG A 61 6.75 -10.78 2.95
N ASP A 62 5.95 -10.37 1.98
CA ASP A 62 6.43 -9.85 0.71
C ASP A 62 6.06 -8.37 0.62
N THR A 63 7.05 -7.53 0.31
CA THR A 63 6.84 -6.12 -0.01
C THR A 63 7.36 -5.88 -1.41
N ILE A 64 6.50 -5.33 -2.27
CA ILE A 64 6.89 -4.92 -3.62
C ILE A 64 7.25 -3.45 -3.58
N TRP A 65 8.41 -3.14 -4.15
CA TRP A 65 8.90 -1.77 -4.22
C TRP A 65 8.72 -1.25 -5.63
N LEU A 66 8.16 -0.06 -5.76
CA LEU A 66 8.05 0.64 -7.04
C LEU A 66 8.71 2.01 -6.97
N CYS A 67 9.28 2.42 -8.09
CA CYS A 67 9.86 3.73 -8.30
C CYS A 67 9.40 4.26 -9.65
N ASP A 68 8.63 5.36 -9.67
CA ASP A 68 8.13 6.02 -10.88
C ASP A 68 7.49 5.04 -11.91
N GLY A 69 6.71 4.08 -11.41
CA GLY A 69 6.01 3.07 -12.22
C GLY A 69 6.84 1.84 -12.61
N LYS A 70 8.06 1.70 -12.09
CA LYS A 70 8.91 0.51 -12.30
C LYS A 70 9.01 -0.32 -11.03
N VAL A 71 8.88 -1.64 -11.18
CA VAL A 71 9.14 -2.59 -10.08
C VAL A 71 10.64 -2.65 -9.81
N LEU A 72 11.02 -2.61 -8.54
CA LEU A 72 12.39 -2.80 -8.08
C LEU A 72 12.58 -4.24 -7.61
N ASP A 73 13.76 -4.80 -7.88
CA ASP A 73 14.09 -6.18 -7.48
C ASP A 73 14.24 -6.34 -5.95
N LYS A 74 14.49 -5.24 -5.24
CA LYS A 74 14.70 -5.19 -3.79
C LYS A 74 14.32 -3.83 -3.23
N GLU A 75 14.25 -3.76 -1.91
CA GLU A 75 14.13 -2.49 -1.17
C GLU A 75 15.26 -1.53 -1.56
N PRO A 76 14.94 -0.28 -1.94
CA PRO A 76 15.95 0.73 -2.26
C PRO A 76 16.68 1.19 -1.00
N GLY A 77 18.01 1.21 -1.05
CA GLY A 77 18.85 1.82 -0.02
C GLY A 77 18.90 3.34 -0.11
N LEU A 78 19.51 3.96 0.90
CA LEU A 78 19.76 5.40 0.91
C LEU A 78 20.65 5.81 -0.28
N GLY A 79 20.09 6.54 -1.24
CA GLY A 79 20.78 7.00 -2.44
C GLY A 79 20.58 6.14 -3.69
N ASP A 80 19.84 5.04 -3.60
CA ASP A 80 19.57 4.16 -4.75
C ASP A 80 18.54 4.76 -5.73
N THR A 81 17.82 5.81 -5.30
CA THR A 81 16.81 6.48 -6.12
C THR A 81 17.24 7.88 -6.54
N PRO A 82 16.86 8.31 -7.76
CA PRO A 82 17.07 9.68 -8.21
C PRO A 82 16.48 10.72 -7.24
N LYS A 83 17.08 11.90 -7.22
CA LYS A 83 16.51 13.04 -6.49
C LYS A 83 15.11 13.34 -7.04
N ASN A 84 14.11 13.34 -6.15
CA ASN A 84 12.67 13.50 -6.44
C ASN A 84 11.95 12.26 -7.01
N ALA A 85 12.58 11.09 -7.02
CA ALA A 85 11.89 9.87 -7.39
C ALA A 85 10.75 9.55 -6.41
N ILE A 86 9.64 9.07 -6.93
CA ILE A 86 8.47 8.73 -6.12
C ILE A 86 8.47 7.23 -5.84
N LEU A 87 8.69 6.88 -4.58
CA LEU A 87 8.69 5.50 -4.10
C LEU A 87 7.31 5.06 -3.62
N TRP A 88 7.05 3.77 -3.81
CA TRP A 88 5.90 3.07 -3.24
C TRP A 88 6.34 1.73 -2.66
N ALA A 89 5.87 1.42 -1.47
CA ALA A 89 6.01 0.11 -0.84
C ALA A 89 4.62 -0.54 -0.75
N GLU A 90 4.39 -1.60 -1.51
CA GLU A 90 3.14 -2.35 -1.49
C GLU A 90 3.31 -3.60 -0.63
N GLY A 91 2.55 -3.69 0.44
CA GLY A 91 2.54 -4.83 1.36
C GLY A 91 1.48 -4.62 2.44
N LEU A 92 1.05 -5.70 3.09
CA LEU A 92 -0.09 -5.65 4.01
C LEU A 92 0.18 -4.72 5.21
N GLY A 93 1.42 -4.73 5.74
CA GLY A 93 1.84 -3.81 6.79
C GLY A 93 1.89 -2.34 6.35
N MET A 94 2.21 -2.07 5.08
CA MET A 94 2.25 -0.72 4.52
C MET A 94 0.84 -0.17 4.30
N GLN A 95 -0.09 -1.01 3.83
CA GLN A 95 -1.50 -0.64 3.69
C GLN A 95 -2.12 -0.23 5.04
N MET A 96 -1.82 -0.97 6.11
CA MET A 96 -2.28 -0.63 7.46
C MET A 96 -1.77 0.73 7.93
N MET A 97 -0.55 1.13 7.56
CA MET A 97 -0.02 2.46 7.88
C MET A 97 -0.67 3.57 7.05
N GLN A 98 -0.97 3.32 5.78
CA GLN A 98 -1.64 4.29 4.90
C GLN A 98 -3.07 4.63 5.37
N GLN A 99 -3.78 3.66 5.94
CA GLN A 99 -5.16 3.82 6.42
C GLN A 99 -5.28 4.63 7.73
N ASN A 100 -4.17 4.89 8.42
CA ASN A 100 -4.14 5.69 9.65
C ASN A 100 -3.90 7.19 9.42
N HIS A 101 -3.81 7.65 8.16
CA HIS A 101 -3.80 9.07 7.87
C HIS A 101 -5.24 9.64 7.83
N PRO A 102 -5.58 10.63 8.68
CA PRO A 102 -6.88 11.27 8.63
C PRO A 102 -7.06 11.94 7.26
N ARG A 103 -8.22 11.69 6.65
CA ARG A 103 -8.68 12.36 5.42
C ARG A 103 -8.93 13.85 5.66
#